data_AF-A0A3A0A8C0-F1
#
_entry.id   AF-A0A3A0A8C0-F1
#
_cell.length_a   1.000
_cell.length_b   1.000
_cell.length_c   1.000
_cell.angle_alpha   90.00
_cell.angle_beta   90.00
_cell.angle_gamma   90.00
#
_symmetry.space_group_name_H-M   'P 1'
#
loop_
_entity.id
_entity.type
_entity.pdbx_description
1 polymer ?
#
loop_
_entity_poly.entity_id
_entity_poly.type
_entity_poly.pdbx_seq_one_letter_code
_entity_poly.pdbx_strand_id
1 'polypeptide(L)'
;MTDVEYQQWWQLHIRVARGEPLDDTEQALYRAGMDELDREEAERLQLASLAHLQELRNQVQRLTQSLVQLTKQTESLSSRIAALEQTYQQLTGYPLLSDANATS
;
A
#
# COMPACT_ATOMS: atom_id res chain seq x y z
N MET A 1 -3.26 -2.61 -30.02
CA MET A 1 -3.37 -3.56 -31.15
C MET A 1 -4.82 -3.76 -31.61
N THR A 2 -5.10 -4.05 -32.89
CA THR A 2 -6.46 -4.42 -33.37
C THR A 2 -6.80 -5.90 -33.10
N ASP A 3 -8.07 -6.29 -33.08
CA ASP A 3 -8.49 -7.68 -32.84
C ASP A 3 -7.91 -8.68 -33.85
N VAL A 4 -7.74 -8.25 -35.12
CA VAL A 4 -7.17 -9.09 -36.18
C VAL A 4 -5.68 -9.32 -35.96
N GLU A 5 -4.94 -8.27 -35.60
CA GLU A 5 -3.51 -8.35 -35.25
C GLU A 5 -3.29 -9.20 -34.00
N TYR A 6 -4.16 -9.06 -33.00
CA TYR A 6 -4.12 -9.89 -31.79
C TYR A 6 -4.33 -11.37 -32.11
N GLN A 7 -5.31 -11.71 -32.94
CA GLN A 7 -5.55 -13.09 -33.34
C GLN A 7 -4.36 -13.68 -34.12
N GLN A 8 -3.76 -12.92 -35.02
CA GLN A 8 -2.58 -13.35 -35.78
C GLN A 8 -1.38 -13.58 -34.86
N TRP A 9 -1.10 -12.62 -33.98
CA TRP A 9 -0.03 -12.77 -32.98
C TRP A 9 -0.30 -13.96 -32.05
N TRP A 10 -1.53 -14.18 -31.62
CA TRP A 10 -1.88 -15.30 -30.74
C TRP A 10 -1.62 -16.67 -31.39
N GLN A 11 -1.91 -16.82 -32.69
CA GLN A 11 -1.58 -18.05 -33.41
C GLN A 11 -0.07 -18.28 -33.48
N LEU A 12 0.72 -17.22 -33.70
CA LEU A 12 2.18 -17.30 -33.68
C LEU A 12 2.71 -17.64 -32.29
N HIS A 13 2.11 -17.07 -31.24
CA HIS A 13 2.46 -17.37 -29.85
C HIS A 13 2.23 -18.84 -29.49
N ILE A 14 1.11 -19.42 -29.91
CA ILE A 14 0.83 -20.86 -29.72
C ILE A 14 1.88 -21.73 -30.40
N ARG A 15 2.30 -21.38 -31.62
CA ARG A 15 3.35 -22.11 -32.36
C ARG A 15 4.70 -22.03 -31.65
N VAL A 16 5.10 -20.84 -31.20
CA VAL A 16 6.33 -20.64 -30.42
C VAL A 16 6.30 -21.44 -29.11
N ALA A 17 5.17 -21.45 -28.40
CA ALA A 17 5.01 -22.22 -27.16
C ALA A 17 5.12 -23.75 -27.37
N ARG A 18 4.80 -24.22 -28.58
CA ARG A 18 4.97 -25.62 -29.00
C ARG A 18 6.39 -25.94 -29.50
N GLY A 19 7.27 -24.94 -29.57
CA GLY A 19 8.63 -25.09 -30.11
C GLY A 19 8.67 -25.19 -31.64
N GLU A 20 7.60 -24.80 -32.33
CA GLU A 20 7.59 -24.77 -33.78
C GLU A 20 8.42 -23.59 -34.30
N PRO A 21 9.22 -23.78 -35.38
CA PRO A 21 9.97 -22.69 -35.98
C PRO A 21 9.02 -21.69 -36.64
N LEU A 22 9.39 -20.42 -36.54
CA LEU A 22 8.80 -19.32 -37.29
C LEU A 22 9.78 -18.90 -38.40
N ASP A 23 9.26 -18.46 -39.54
CA ASP A 23 10.09 -17.78 -40.54
C ASP A 23 10.46 -16.35 -40.09
N ASP A 24 11.35 -15.68 -40.82
CA ASP A 24 11.84 -14.34 -40.45
C ASP A 24 10.71 -13.28 -40.40
N THR A 25 9.67 -13.44 -41.23
CA THR A 25 8.53 -12.51 -41.29
C THR A 25 7.59 -12.74 -40.13
N GLU A 26 7.29 -14.00 -39.83
CA GLU A 26 6.51 -14.44 -38.68
C GLU A 26 7.21 -14.07 -37.36
N GLN A 27 8.53 -14.18 -37.30
CA GLN A 27 9.31 -13.82 -36.13
C GLN A 27 9.30 -12.30 -35.89
N ALA A 28 9.36 -11.49 -36.94
CA ALA A 28 9.23 -10.03 -36.83
C ALA A 28 7.84 -9.62 -36.34
N LEU A 29 6.77 -10.22 -36.87
CA LEU A 29 5.39 -10.01 -36.43
C LEU A 29 5.18 -10.43 -34.97
N TYR A 30 5.74 -11.58 -34.58
CA TYR A 30 5.66 -12.07 -33.20
C TYR A 30 6.34 -11.12 -32.21
N ARG A 31 7.54 -10.62 -32.55
CA ARG A 31 8.28 -9.64 -31.72
C ARG A 31 7.54 -8.32 -31.62
N ALA A 32 7.01 -7.80 -32.73
CA ALA A 32 6.24 -6.55 -32.71
C ALA A 32 5.00 -6.65 -31.80
N GLY A 33 4.31 -7.79 -31.80
CA GLY A 33 3.19 -8.01 -30.87
C GLY A 33 3.61 -8.17 -29.40
N MET A 34 4.77 -8.77 -29.13
CA MET A 34 5.36 -8.78 -27.78
C MET A 34 5.68 -7.37 -27.29
N ASP A 35 6.36 -6.57 -28.11
CA ASP A 35 6.74 -5.19 -27.77
C ASP A 35 5.51 -4.28 -27.55
N GLU A 36 4.41 -4.56 -28.23
CA GLU A 36 3.12 -3.87 -28.03
C GLU A 36 2.48 -4.25 -26.69
N LEU A 37 2.43 -5.55 -26.37
CA LEU A 37 1.87 -6.04 -25.11
C LEU A 37 2.68 -5.58 -23.90
N ASP A 38 4.02 -5.61 -24.00
CA ASP A 38 4.90 -5.11 -22.94
C ASP A 38 4.67 -3.60 -22.69
N ARG A 39 4.39 -2.83 -23.75
CA ARG A 39 4.07 -1.41 -23.62
C ARG A 39 2.70 -1.18 -22.98
N GLU A 40 1.69 -1.90 -23.42
CA GLU A 40 0.34 -1.84 -22.82
C GLU A 40 0.38 -2.25 -21.34
N GLU A 41 1.19 -3.25 -20.97
CA GLU A 41 1.42 -3.66 -19.59
C GLU A 41 2.12 -2.56 -18.79
N ALA A 42 3.20 -1.97 -19.32
CA ALA A 42 3.93 -0.89 -18.67
C ALA A 42 3.04 0.34 -18.40
N GLU A 43 2.18 0.73 -19.35
CA GLU A 43 1.24 1.84 -19.18
C GLU A 43 0.19 1.55 -18.09
N ARG A 44 -0.36 0.34 -18.07
CA ARG A 44 -1.30 -0.10 -17.02
C ARG A 44 -0.65 -0.12 -15.65
N LEU A 45 0.58 -0.61 -15.54
CA LEU A 45 1.34 -0.64 -14.30
C LEU A 45 1.68 0.77 -13.79
N GLN A 46 2.01 1.72 -14.67
CA GLN A 46 2.25 3.11 -14.29
C GLN A 46 1.00 3.79 -13.74
N LEU A 47 -0.16 3.59 -14.37
CA LEU A 47 -1.43 4.16 -13.89
C LEU A 47 -1.89 3.52 -12.57
N ALA A 48 -1.80 2.19 -12.47
CA ALA A 48 -2.15 1.46 -11.26
C ALA A 48 -1.23 1.82 -10.08
N SER A 49 0.08 1.96 -10.33
CA SER A 49 1.05 2.32 -9.29
C SER A 49 0.85 3.74 -8.77
N LEU A 50 0.52 4.72 -9.63
CA LEU A 50 0.30 6.10 -9.20
C LEU A 50 -0.96 6.24 -8.34
N ALA A 51 -2.06 5.60 -8.72
CA ALA A 51 -3.29 5.58 -7.91
C ALA A 51 -3.08 4.88 -6.56
N HIS A 52 -2.35 3.76 -6.56
CA HIS A 52 -2.03 3.04 -5.34
C HIS A 52 -1.14 3.85 -4.39
N LEU A 53 -0.13 4.55 -4.93
CA LEU A 53 0.74 5.44 -4.15
C LEU A 53 -0.03 6.63 -3.55
N GLN A 54 -0.99 7.21 -4.28
CA GLN A 54 -1.84 8.27 -3.76
C GLN A 54 -2.74 7.77 -2.61
N GLU A 55 -3.32 6.58 -2.76
CA GLU A 55 -4.13 5.98 -1.70
C GLU A 55 -3.28 5.70 -0.45
N LEU A 56 -2.07 5.13 -0.62
CA LEU A 56 -1.16 4.89 0.50
C LEU A 56 -0.76 6.20 1.20
N ARG A 57 -0.47 7.26 0.44
CA ARG A 57 -0.19 8.59 1.00
C ARG A 57 -1.36 9.10 1.85
N ASN A 58 -2.59 8.96 1.35
CA ASN A 58 -3.79 9.37 2.08
C ASN A 58 -4.03 8.54 3.34
N GLN A 59 -3.70 7.23 3.32
CA GLN A 59 -3.76 6.39 4.50
C GLN A 59 -2.73 6.80 5.56
N VAL A 60 -1.48 7.04 5.16
CA VAL A 60 -0.43 7.53 6.06
C VAL A 60 -0.81 8.86 6.69
N GLN A 61 -1.37 9.78 5.90
CA GLN A 61 -1.84 11.07 6.40
C GLN A 61 -2.96 10.91 7.44
N ARG A 62 -3.95 10.05 7.17
CA ARG A 62 -5.04 9.73 8.12
C ARG A 62 -4.50 9.14 9.42
N LEU A 63 -3.62 8.15 9.33
CA LEU A 63 -3.01 7.51 10.51
C LEU A 63 -2.19 8.51 11.34
N THR A 64 -1.45 9.39 10.68
CA THR A 64 -0.67 10.45 11.35
C THR A 64 -1.60 11.40 12.11
N GLN A 65 -2.72 11.80 11.52
CA GLN A 65 -3.72 12.63 12.20
C GLN A 65 -4.34 11.93 13.40
N SER A 66 -4.69 10.65 13.26
CA SER A 66 -5.22 9.83 14.37
C SER A 66 -4.21 9.71 15.51
N LEU A 67 -2.92 9.49 15.20
CA LEU A 67 -1.86 9.43 16.20
C LEU A 67 -1.77 10.74 16.98
N VAL A 68 -1.76 11.89 16.29
CA VAL A 68 -1.72 13.20 16.95
C VAL A 68 -2.93 13.39 17.88
N GLN A 69 -4.13 12.96 17.48
CA GLN A 69 -5.32 13.05 18.33
C GLN A 69 -5.21 12.15 19.56
N LEU A 70 -4.76 10.92 19.39
CA LEU A 70 -4.58 9.97 20.48
C LEU A 70 -3.52 10.46 21.48
N THR A 71 -2.38 10.96 21.00
CA THR A 71 -1.33 11.52 21.88
C THR A 71 -1.87 12.66 22.74
N LYS A 72 -2.64 13.59 22.15
CA LYS A 72 -3.27 14.68 22.90
C LYS A 72 -4.26 14.18 23.95
N GLN A 73 -5.03 13.14 23.62
CA GLN A 73 -5.95 12.52 24.57
C GLN A 73 -5.21 11.86 25.73
N THR A 74 -4.13 11.13 25.43
CA THR A 74 -3.26 10.51 26.44
C THR A 74 -2.66 11.58 27.37
N GLU A 75 -2.06 12.64 26.83
CA GLU A 75 -1.50 13.74 27.62
C GLU A 75 -2.55 14.41 28.53
N SER A 76 -3.76 14.63 28.01
CA SER A 76 -4.86 15.20 28.77
C SER A 76 -5.30 14.27 29.91
N LEU A 77 -5.44 12.98 29.64
CA LEU A 77 -5.83 11.98 30.64
C LEU A 77 -4.75 11.82 31.72
N SER A 78 -3.47 11.73 31.33
CA SER A 78 -2.35 11.68 32.27
C SER A 78 -2.34 12.91 33.20
N SER A 79 -2.57 14.09 32.64
CA SER A 79 -2.66 15.33 33.45
C SER A 79 -3.83 15.29 34.44
N ARG A 80 -4.98 14.74 34.02
CA ARG A 80 -6.15 14.59 34.90
C ARG A 80 -5.92 13.55 35.99
N ILE A 81 -5.26 12.44 35.68
CA ILE A 81 -4.87 11.41 36.65
C ILE A 81 -3.96 12.03 37.71
N ALA A 82 -2.88 12.71 37.30
CA ALA A 82 -1.95 13.35 38.22
C ALA A 82 -2.65 14.37 39.14
N ALA A 83 -3.56 15.18 38.60
CA ALA A 83 -4.34 16.13 39.41
C ALA A 83 -5.26 15.44 40.43
N LEU A 84 -5.90 14.34 40.05
CA LEU A 84 -6.76 13.55 40.94
C LEU A 84 -5.94 12.85 42.03
N GLU A 85 -4.79 12.26 41.68
CA GLU A 85 -3.87 11.63 42.61
C GLU A 85 -3.33 12.62 43.63
N GLN A 86 -2.94 13.82 43.18
CA GLN A 86 -2.52 14.90 44.06
C GLN A 86 -3.63 15.33 45.00
N THR A 87 -4.86 15.49 44.49
CA THR A 87 -6.02 15.88 45.31
C THR A 87 -6.33 14.81 46.36
N TYR A 88 -6.28 13.52 45.97
CA TYR A 88 -6.47 12.41 46.89
C TYR A 88 -5.41 12.39 48.00
N GLN A 89 -4.14 12.58 47.64
CA GLN A 89 -3.05 12.62 48.59
C GLN A 89 -3.20 13.77 49.58
N GLN A 90 -3.62 14.95 49.12
CA GLN A 90 -3.89 16.10 49.99
C GLN A 90 -5.03 15.83 50.98
N LEU A 91 -6.07 15.10 50.56
CA LEU A 91 -7.23 14.79 51.40
C LEU A 91 -6.96 13.67 52.41
N THR A 92 -6.19 12.66 52.03
CA THR A 92 -6.03 11.43 52.82
C THR A 92 -4.67 11.31 53.51
N GLY A 93 -3.66 12.05 53.06
CA GLY A 93 -2.27 11.91 53.52
C GLY A 93 -1.52 10.72 52.92
N TYR A 94 -2.18 9.90 52.09
CA TYR A 94 -1.59 8.70 51.47
C TYR A 94 -1.55 8.83 49.94
N PRO A 95 -0.47 8.41 49.26
CA PRO A 95 -0.43 8.36 47.81
C PRO A 95 -1.27 7.21 47.25
N LEU A 96 -1.87 7.39 46.08
CA LEU A 96 -2.42 6.30 45.28
C LEU A 96 -1.26 5.58 44.58
N LEU A 97 -1.05 4.30 44.88
CA LEU A 97 -0.05 3.45 44.22
C LEU A 97 -0.49 3.13 42.78
N SER A 98 -0.13 3.97 41.81
CA SER A 98 -0.38 3.73 40.38
C SER A 98 0.75 2.98 39.66
N ASP A 99 1.85 2.64 40.33
CA ASP A 99 3.09 2.17 39.67
C ASP A 99 3.19 0.67 39.35
N ALA A 100 2.16 -0.16 39.55
CA ALA A 100 2.36 -1.61 39.45
C ALA A 100 2.29 -2.23 38.03
N ASN A 101 1.76 -1.57 36.99
CA ASN A 101 1.39 -2.28 35.74
C ASN A 101 1.78 -1.61 34.40
N ALA A 102 2.64 -0.59 34.38
CA ALA A 102 2.98 0.11 33.12
C ALA A 102 4.25 -0.39 32.40
N THR A 103 4.91 -1.45 32.86
CA THR A 103 6.07 -2.04 32.16
C THR A 103 5.98 -3.57 32.09
N SER A 104 5.37 -4.09 31.02
CA SER A 104 5.60 -5.43 30.47
C SER A 104 5.25 -5.44 28.99
#